data_AF-A0A9N9I6G9-F1
#
_entry.id   AF-A0A9N9I6G9-F1
#
_cell.length_a   1.000
_cell.length_b   1.000
_cell.length_c   1.000
_cell.angle_alpha   90.00
_cell.angle_beta   90.00
_cell.angle_gamma   90.00
#
_symmetry.space_group_name_H-M   'P 1'
#
loop_
_entity.id
_entity.type
_entity.pdbx_description
1 polymer ?
#
loop_
_entity_poly.entity_id
_entity_poly.type
_entity_poly.pdbx_seq_one_letter_code
_entity_poly.pdbx_strand_id
1 'polypeptide(L)'
;MSTSAGEKVPLPTVNEVEGLEKTEDLVSFLRTQRLRLEDKHFNVFYEQEVDGEAFLRLNVDKLIAHPYKLPGGPAEKISGLIEKIKGEGQ
;
A
#
# COMPACT_ATOMS: atom_id res chain seq x y z
N MET A 1 11.47 -1.45 33.89
CA MET A 1 10.37 -2.23 33.30
C MET A 1 10.64 -2.32 31.81
N SER A 2 11.16 -3.45 31.35
CA SER A 2 11.36 -3.73 29.92
C SER A 2 10.06 -4.29 29.36
N THR A 3 9.50 -3.66 28.33
CA THR A 3 8.60 -4.34 27.39
C THR A 3 9.16 -4.13 25.97
N SER A 4 9.93 -5.13 25.56
CA SER A 4 10.18 -5.46 24.17
C SER A 4 9.00 -6.28 23.68
N ALA A 5 8.28 -5.77 22.68
CA ALA A 5 7.58 -6.53 21.68
C ALA A 5 7.34 -5.55 20.51
N GLY A 6 7.94 -5.82 19.35
CA GLY A 6 7.61 -5.11 18.14
C GLY A 6 6.14 -5.36 17.82
N GLU A 7 5.29 -4.41 18.16
CA GLU A 7 3.86 -4.45 17.91
C GLU A 7 3.68 -4.65 16.40
N LYS A 8 3.23 -5.86 16.01
CA LYS A 8 2.76 -6.10 14.65
C LYS A 8 1.55 -5.19 14.51
N VAL A 9 1.71 -4.09 13.77
CA VAL A 9 0.56 -3.30 13.33
C VAL A 9 -0.36 -4.30 12.62
N PRO A 10 -1.59 -4.52 13.09
CA PRO A 10 -2.50 -5.45 12.45
C PRO A 10 -2.70 -5.00 11.00
N LEU A 11 -2.71 -5.97 10.09
CA LEU A 11 -3.02 -5.71 8.70
C LEU A 11 -4.47 -5.20 8.61
N PRO A 12 -4.76 -4.15 7.82
CA PRO A 12 -6.14 -3.73 7.66
C PRO A 12 -6.93 -4.78 6.89
N THR A 13 -8.24 -4.77 7.09
CA THR A 13 -9.20 -5.48 6.26
C THR A 13 -9.34 -4.83 4.89
N VAL A 14 -9.88 -5.58 3.92
CA VAL A 14 -10.21 -5.06 2.59
C VAL A 14 -11.14 -3.85 2.68
N ASN A 15 -12.19 -3.91 3.51
CA ASN A 15 -13.17 -2.83 3.65
C ASN A 15 -12.56 -1.54 4.24
N GLU A 16 -11.61 -1.67 5.17
CA GLU A 16 -10.91 -0.50 5.74
C GLU A 16 -10.06 0.19 4.67
N VAL A 17 -9.40 -0.57 3.80
CA VAL A 17 -8.62 0.00 2.70
C VAL A 17 -9.52 0.57 1.62
N GLU A 18 -10.60 -0.12 1.25
CA GLU A 18 -11.59 0.36 0.27
C GLU A 18 -12.24 1.68 0.70
N GLY A 19 -12.44 1.89 2.00
CA GLY A 19 -12.98 3.13 2.56
C GLY A 19 -12.03 4.33 2.57
N LEU A 20 -10.79 4.20 2.09
CA LEU A 20 -9.84 5.32 1.99
C LEU A 20 -10.15 6.15 0.74
N GLU A 21 -11.12 7.07 0.86
CA GLU A 21 -11.65 7.87 -0.25
C GLU A 21 -10.66 8.87 -0.86
N LYS A 22 -9.61 9.26 -0.13
CA LYS A 22 -8.57 10.20 -0.61
C LYS A 22 -7.22 9.51 -0.76
N THR A 23 -6.46 9.93 -1.77
CA THR A 23 -5.08 9.47 -1.94
C THR A 23 -4.18 9.79 -0.73
N GLU A 24 -4.44 10.88 -0.02
CA GLU A 24 -3.70 11.22 1.20
C GLU A 24 -3.91 10.18 2.31
N ASP A 25 -5.14 9.67 2.46
CA ASP A 25 -5.47 8.66 3.45
C ASP A 25 -4.79 7.33 3.08
N LEU A 26 -4.82 6.97 1.79
CA LEU A 26 -4.08 5.82 1.26
C LEU A 26 -2.58 5.92 1.52
N VAL A 27 -1.94 7.05 1.19
CA VAL A 27 -0.49 7.22 1.36
C VAL A 27 -0.12 7.23 2.85
N SER A 28 -0.93 7.87 3.69
CA SER A 28 -0.75 7.85 5.15
C SER A 28 -0.80 6.42 5.67
N PHE A 29 -1.79 5.64 5.25
CA PHE A 29 -1.87 4.21 5.53
C PHE A 29 -0.60 3.48 5.08
N LEU A 30 -0.16 3.62 3.83
CA LEU A 30 1.02 2.91 3.31
C LEU A 30 2.31 3.24 4.06
N ARG A 31 2.47 4.47 4.56
CA ARG A 31 3.59 4.87 5.42
C ARG A 31 3.62 4.12 6.74
N THR A 32 2.44 3.78 7.31
CA THR A 32 2.36 2.97 8.55
C THR A 32 2.82 1.52 8.35
N GLN A 33 2.75 0.99 7.12
CA GLN A 33 3.03 -0.42 6.80
C GLN A 33 4.53 -0.75 6.73
N ARG A 34 5.43 0.22 6.95
CA ARG A 34 6.89 0.03 7.04
C ARG A 34 7.49 -0.74 5.85
N LEU A 35 6.99 -0.51 4.63
CA LEU A 35 7.44 -1.17 3.39
C LEU A 35 8.89 -0.83 2.99
N ARG A 36 9.58 0.05 3.73
CA ARG A 36 10.92 0.58 3.40
C ARG A 36 10.93 1.17 1.98
N LEU A 37 9.99 2.08 1.73
CA LEU A 37 9.87 2.85 0.49
C LEU A 37 10.20 4.31 0.80
N GLU A 38 10.77 4.98 -0.19
CA GLU A 38 11.02 6.43 -0.15
C GLU A 38 9.79 7.22 -0.62
N ASP A 39 9.72 8.51 -0.24
CA ASP A 39 8.62 9.43 -0.59
C ASP A 39 8.29 9.45 -2.09
N LYS A 40 9.29 9.38 -2.96
CA LYS A 40 9.10 9.37 -4.41
C LYS A 40 8.21 8.23 -4.90
N HIS A 41 8.19 7.08 -4.21
CA HIS A 41 7.33 5.97 -4.60
C HIS A 41 5.88 6.21 -4.18
N PHE A 42 5.65 6.98 -3.12
CA PHE A 42 4.31 7.35 -2.68
C PHE A 42 3.73 8.49 -3.53
N ASN A 43 4.56 9.40 -4.02
CA ASN A 43 4.14 10.49 -4.91
C ASN A 43 3.41 10.00 -6.16
N VAL A 44 3.80 8.83 -6.67
CA VAL A 44 3.14 8.19 -7.82
C VAL A 44 1.64 7.99 -7.58
N PHE A 45 1.20 7.70 -6.34
CA PHE A 45 -0.23 7.56 -6.05
C PHE A 45 -0.97 8.89 -6.14
N TYR A 46 -0.36 9.99 -5.67
CA TYR A 46 -0.92 11.34 -5.82
C TYR A 46 -1.00 11.77 -7.29
N GLU A 47 0.05 11.53 -8.06
CA GLU A 47 0.08 11.88 -9.49
C GLU A 47 -0.97 11.12 -10.31
N GLN A 48 -1.38 9.93 -9.85
CA GLN A 48 -2.36 9.07 -10.52
C GLN A 48 -3.71 9.03 -9.81
N GLU A 49 -3.93 9.92 -8.83
CA GLU A 49 -5.19 10.07 -8.09
C GLU A 49 -5.72 8.74 -7.53
N VAL A 50 -4.82 7.92 -6.98
CA VAL A 50 -5.18 6.57 -6.50
C VAL A 50 -5.81 6.65 -5.12
N ASP A 51 -7.04 6.16 -4.99
CA ASP A 51 -7.74 5.95 -3.74
C ASP A 51 -7.61 4.48 -3.27
N GLY A 52 -8.25 4.16 -2.15
CA GLY A 52 -8.26 2.82 -1.56
C GLY A 52 -8.80 1.73 -2.49
N GLU A 53 -9.91 1.99 -3.17
CA GLU A 53 -10.53 1.04 -4.10
C GLU A 53 -9.61 0.77 -5.30
N ALA A 54 -9.09 1.83 -5.94
CA ALA A 54 -8.17 1.72 -7.06
C ALA A 54 -6.88 1.00 -6.66
N PHE A 55 -6.34 1.29 -5.48
CA PHE A 55 -5.16 0.63 -4.91
C PHE A 55 -5.35 -0.88 -4.83
N LEU A 56 -6.48 -1.34 -4.31
CA LEU A 56 -6.78 -2.78 -4.21
C LEU A 56 -6.87 -3.46 -5.59
N ARG A 57 -7.06 -2.71 -6.69
CA ARG A 57 -7.08 -3.27 -8.06
C ARG A 57 -5.69 -3.31 -8.73
N LEU A 58 -4.65 -2.81 -8.07
CA LEU A 58 -3.28 -2.85 -8.57
C LEU A 58 -2.64 -4.23 -8.38
N ASN A 59 -1.62 -4.49 -9.20
CA ASN A 59 -0.73 -5.64 -9.12
C ASN A 59 0.65 -5.19 -9.62
N VAL A 60 1.66 -6.06 -9.51
CA VAL A 60 3.04 -5.75 -9.94
C VAL A 60 3.09 -5.24 -11.39
N ASP A 61 2.37 -5.86 -12.32
CA ASP A 61 2.38 -5.50 -13.75
C ASP A 61 1.88 -4.06 -13.98
N LYS A 62 0.78 -3.68 -13.33
CA LYS A 62 0.26 -2.31 -13.41
C LYS A 62 1.24 -1.32 -12.79
N LEU A 63 1.82 -1.65 -11.63
CA LEU A 63 2.71 -0.76 -10.89
C LEU A 63 4.00 -0.45 -11.67
N ILE A 64 4.54 -1.39 -12.45
CA ILE A 64 5.74 -1.17 -13.27
C ILE A 64 5.45 -0.54 -14.64
N ALA A 65 4.23 -0.66 -15.14
CA ALA A 65 3.82 -0.13 -16.44
C ALA A 65 3.38 1.35 -16.36
N HIS A 66 3.13 1.96 -17.52
CA HIS A 66 2.46 3.26 -17.57
C HIS A 66 1.04 3.14 -16.97
N PRO A 67 0.58 4.09 -16.12
CA PRO A 67 1.25 5.37 -15.82
C PRO A 67 2.22 5.35 -14.63
N TYR A 68 2.16 4.32 -13.78
CA TYR A 68 2.84 4.31 -12.48
C TYR A 68 4.37 4.22 -12.56
N LYS A 69 4.91 3.42 -13.48
CA LYS A 69 6.35 3.27 -13.77
C LYS A 69 7.24 3.10 -12.52
N LEU A 70 6.74 2.43 -11.48
CA LEU A 70 7.51 2.16 -10.28
C LEU A 70 8.65 1.19 -10.62
N PRO A 71 9.82 1.34 -9.96
CA PRO A 71 10.86 0.31 -10.04
C PRO A 71 10.32 -1.02 -9.49
N GLY A 72 10.83 -2.14 -10.02
CA GLY A 72 10.31 -3.48 -9.70
C GLY A 72 10.31 -3.80 -8.21
N GLY A 73 11.37 -3.45 -7.46
CA GLY A 73 11.43 -3.70 -6.01
C GLY A 73 10.29 -3.05 -5.21
N PRO A 74 10.07 -1.73 -5.33
CA PRO A 74 8.89 -1.05 -4.81
C PRO A 74 7.55 -1.67 -5.25
N ALA A 75 7.40 -1.98 -6.54
CA ALA A 75 6.17 -2.57 -7.08
C ALA A 75 5.84 -3.92 -6.43
N GLU A 76 6.83 -4.81 -6.30
CA GLU A 76 6.70 -6.11 -5.64
C GLU A 76 6.26 -5.98 -4.18
N LYS A 77 6.86 -5.04 -3.43
CA LYS A 77 6.49 -4.79 -2.02
C LYS A 77 5.04 -4.32 -1.88
N ILE A 78 4.60 -3.45 -2.78
CA ILE A 78 3.23 -2.92 -2.78
C ILE A 78 2.24 -4.03 -3.19
N SER A 79 2.53 -4.77 -4.27
CA SER A 79 1.70 -5.90 -4.72
C SER A 79 1.56 -6.96 -3.62
N GLY A 80 2.67 -7.32 -2.96
CA GLY A 80 2.66 -8.27 -1.85
C GLY A 80 1.89 -7.77 -0.62
N LEU A 81 1.77 -6.46 -0.40
CA LEU A 81 0.87 -5.92 0.63
C LEU A 81 -0.60 -6.08 0.22
N ILE A 82 -0.95 -5.76 -1.03
CA ILE A 82 -2.32 -5.90 -1.57
C ILE A 82 -2.79 -7.36 -1.48
N GLU A 83 -1.93 -8.30 -1.85
CA GLU A 83 -2.22 -9.73 -1.78
C GLU A 83 -2.47 -10.21 -0.35
N LYS A 84 -1.67 -9.74 0.62
CA LYS A 84 -1.88 -10.04 2.04
C LYS A 84 -3.23 -9.51 2.53
N ILE A 85 -3.58 -8.27 2.20
CA ILE A 85 -4.84 -7.65 2.63
C ILE A 85 -6.03 -8.44 2.11
N LYS A 86 -5.97 -8.87 0.84
CA LYS A 86 -7.02 -9.69 0.23
C LYS A 86 -7.06 -11.12 0.77
N GLY A 87 -5.91 -11.70 1.10
CA GLY A 87 -5.79 -13.06 1.60
C GLY A 87 -6.19 -13.23 3.07
N GLU A 88 -6.04 -12.20 3.90
CA GLU A 88 -6.51 -12.21 5.30
C GLU A 88 -8.01 -11.84 5.43
N GLY A 89 -8.63 -11.30 4.37
CA GLY A 89 -10.05 -10.94 4.31
C GLY A 89 -11.00 -12.03 3.80
N GLN A 90 -10.54 -13.29 3.68
CA GLN A 90 -11.34 -14.45 3.25
C GLN A 90 -11.53 -15.49 4.36
#